data_AF-A0A7R9CYR0-F1
#
_entry.id   AF-A0A7R9CYR0-F1
#
_cell.length_a   1.000
_cell.length_b   1.000
_cell.length_c   1.000
_cell.angle_alpha   90.00
_cell.angle_beta   90.00
_cell.angle_gamma   90.00
#
_symmetry.space_group_name_H-M   'P 1'
#
loop_
_entity.id
_entity.type
_entity.pdbx_description
1 polymer ?
#
loop_
_entity_poly.entity_id
_entity_poly.type
_entity_poly.pdbx_seq_one_letter_code
_entity_poly.pdbx_strand_id
1 'polypeptide(L)'
;MAAALNLRRPEYEGVRLLDICHGQRLEREQQLVLFLVFEHVDQDLACYLERCPDPGLPPTRIKHLVFQILSGVDFLHSHRIIHRDLKPQNILVTNTGIVKLADFGLAKTYDFEMRLTSVVVTLWYRAPEVLLGQPYATSVDIWACGCIMAELFRRAPLFNGSSEGDQLDKIFHVIGTPKESDWPENVSLLWSSFIPRPAISLHTVIPEICPNGQDLMQKMLRFKNINRIDTGSALNHPYFQEDGYIPLQMSTLNRSHVELGGATSD
;
A
#
# COMPACT_ATOMS: atom_id res chain seq x y z
N MET A 1 39.72 -1.84 -8.05
CA MET A 1 38.49 -1.60 -8.85
C MET A 1 37.33 -1.50 -7.89
N ALA A 2 36.83 -0.28 -7.72
CA ALA A 2 35.79 0.07 -6.76
C ALA A 2 34.43 -0.45 -7.20
N ALA A 3 33.80 -1.25 -6.35
CA ALA A 3 32.35 -1.42 -6.31
C ALA A 3 31.91 -1.16 -4.87
N ALA A 4 31.93 0.12 -4.49
CA ALA A 4 31.19 0.58 -3.33
C ALA A 4 29.70 0.41 -3.66
N LEU A 5 29.16 -0.77 -3.34
CA LEU A 5 27.73 -0.96 -3.20
C LEU A 5 27.32 -0.03 -2.06
N ASN A 6 26.87 1.17 -2.41
CA ASN A 6 26.12 2.05 -1.53
C ASN A 6 24.91 1.26 -1.04
N LEU A 7 25.07 0.56 0.08
CA LEU A 7 24.00 -0.01 0.87
C LEU A 7 23.12 1.16 1.31
N ARG A 8 22.16 1.53 0.47
CA ARG A 8 21.15 2.53 0.81
C ARG A 8 20.29 1.94 1.91
N ARG A 9 20.60 2.32 3.14
CA ARG A 9 19.73 2.14 4.31
C ARG A 9 18.64 3.20 4.21
N PRO A 10 17.37 2.88 3.94
CA PRO A 10 16.32 3.85 4.13
C PRO A 10 15.88 3.72 5.58
N GLU A 11 16.21 4.69 6.44
CA GLU A 11 15.22 5.02 7.47
C GLU A 11 13.97 5.43 6.69
N TYR A 12 12.79 4.90 7.04
CA TYR A 12 11.58 5.36 6.38
C TYR A 12 11.33 6.81 6.82
N GLU A 13 11.72 7.74 5.96
CA GLU A 13 11.44 9.15 6.14
C GLU A 13 10.04 9.43 5.61
N GLY A 14 9.02 9.23 6.45
CA GLY A 14 7.67 9.70 6.17
C GLY A 14 7.61 11.21 5.88
N VAL A 15 6.43 11.70 5.47
CA VAL A 15 6.21 13.14 5.30
C VAL A 15 6.38 13.82 6.67
N ARG A 16 7.32 14.77 6.76
CA ARG A 16 7.58 15.52 8.00
C ARG A 16 6.46 16.50 8.30
N LEU A 17 5.87 16.40 9.49
CA LEU A 17 5.01 17.43 10.06
C LEU A 17 5.90 18.57 10.57
N LEU A 18 5.79 19.73 9.95
CA LEU A 18 6.58 20.92 10.23
C LEU A 18 5.95 21.78 11.33
N ASP A 19 4.62 21.90 11.34
CA ASP A 19 3.90 22.74 12.31
C ASP A 19 2.44 22.28 12.50
N ILE A 20 1.84 22.67 13.62
CA ILE A 20 0.41 22.52 13.92
C ILE A 20 -0.12 23.90 14.33
N CYS A 21 -0.90 24.51 13.45
CA CYS A 21 -1.54 25.79 13.74
C CYS A 21 -3.02 25.59 14.10
N HIS A 22 -3.60 26.49 14.89
CA HIS A 22 -5.03 26.47 15.17
C HIS A 22 -5.71 27.69 14.52
N GLY A 23 -6.86 27.45 13.89
CA GLY A 23 -7.70 28.50 13.32
C GLY A 23 -8.46 29.28 14.38
N GLN A 24 -9.12 30.35 13.95
CA GLN A 24 -10.00 31.12 14.82
C GLN A 24 -11.19 30.23 15.22
N ARG A 25 -11.49 30.16 16.53
CA ARG A 25 -12.61 29.38 17.04
C ARG A 25 -13.89 30.00 16.51
N LEU A 26 -14.60 29.29 15.63
CA LEU A 26 -15.92 29.73 15.17
C LEU A 26 -16.88 29.60 16.38
N GLU A 27 -17.16 30.74 17.03
CA GLU A 27 -17.95 30.81 18.28
C GLU A 27 -19.33 30.13 18.16
N ARG A 28 -19.84 29.96 16.94
CA ARG A 28 -21.15 29.36 16.66
C ARG A 28 -21.16 27.83 16.61
N GLU A 29 -20.03 27.15 16.45
CA GLU A 29 -20.04 25.70 16.12
C GLU A 29 -19.25 24.80 17.11
N GLN A 30 -18.61 25.35 18.16
CA GLN A 30 -17.71 24.58 19.04
C GLN A 30 -16.62 23.76 18.31
N GLN A 31 -16.41 23.99 17.01
CA GLN A 31 -15.43 23.25 16.22
C GLN A 31 -14.04 23.84 16.37
N LEU A 32 -13.07 22.97 16.66
CA LEU A 32 -11.66 23.27 16.64
C LEU A 32 -11.15 23.08 15.21
N VAL A 33 -10.62 24.14 14.60
CA VAL A 33 -9.97 24.07 13.29
C VAL A 33 -8.46 23.94 13.52
N LEU A 34 -7.86 22.86 13.04
CA LEU A 34 -6.42 22.63 13.07
C LEU A 34 -5.87 22.62 11.65
N PHE A 35 -4.75 23.31 11.44
CA PHE A 35 -3.94 23.25 10.24
C PHE A 35 -2.69 22.43 10.53
N LEU A 36 -2.50 21.36 9.77
CA LEU A 36 -1.30 20.53 9.84
C LEU A 36 -0.39 20.94 8.67
N VAL A 37 0.78 21.50 8.98
CA VAL A 37 1.75 21.96 7.98
C VAL A 37 2.77 20.86 7.76
N PHE A 38 2.83 20.31 6.55
CA PHE A 38 3.75 19.23 6.19
C PHE A 38 4.84 19.71 5.23
N GLU A 39 5.93 18.94 5.12
CA GLU A 39 6.93 19.18 4.07
C GLU A 39 6.30 19.03 2.68
N HIS A 40 6.75 19.87 1.75
CA HIS A 40 6.29 19.82 0.37
C HIS A 40 7.07 18.79 -0.43
N VAL A 41 6.35 17.97 -1.21
CA VAL A 41 6.92 17.06 -2.21
C VAL A 41 6.25 17.38 -3.55
N ASP A 42 7.06 17.60 -4.59
CA ASP A 42 6.60 18.23 -5.83
C ASP A 42 5.58 17.42 -6.65
N GLN A 43 5.45 16.11 -6.39
CA GLN A 43 4.52 15.25 -7.13
C GLN A 43 4.10 14.01 -6.32
N ASP A 44 2.90 13.54 -6.62
CA ASP A 44 2.39 12.23 -6.23
C ASP A 44 2.77 11.15 -7.27
N LEU A 45 2.50 9.88 -6.93
CA LEU A 45 2.83 8.73 -7.76
C LEU A 45 1.96 8.69 -9.03
N ALA A 46 0.74 9.22 -9.00
CA ALA A 46 -0.11 9.31 -10.18
C ALA A 46 0.52 10.25 -11.22
N CYS A 47 0.87 11.47 -10.81
CA CYS A 47 1.60 12.45 -11.61
C CYS A 47 2.94 11.89 -12.10
N TYR A 48 3.66 11.15 -11.24
CA TYR A 48 4.93 10.51 -11.60
C TYR A 48 4.76 9.48 -12.72
N LEU A 49 3.68 8.68 -12.70
CA LEU A 49 3.37 7.71 -13.74
C LEU A 49 2.89 8.35 -15.04
N GLU A 50 2.04 9.38 -14.97
CA GLU A 50 1.53 10.12 -16.14
C GLU A 50 2.66 10.79 -16.93
N ARG A 51 3.68 11.30 -16.23
CA ARG A 51 4.86 11.93 -16.85
C ARG A 51 5.89 10.93 -17.36
N CYS A 52 5.72 9.63 -17.07
CA CYS A 52 6.66 8.61 -17.50
C CYS A 52 6.53 8.38 -19.02
N PRO A 53 7.58 8.63 -19.81
CA PRO A 53 7.53 8.37 -21.25
C PRO A 53 7.40 6.87 -21.53
N ASP A 54 6.98 6.54 -22.76
CA ASP A 54 7.05 5.17 -23.27
C ASP A 54 8.50 4.64 -23.22
N PRO A 55 8.71 3.35 -22.88
CA PRO A 55 7.70 2.29 -22.69
C PRO A 55 7.09 2.21 -21.28
N GLY A 56 7.44 3.13 -20.36
CA GLY A 56 7.04 3.08 -18.95
C GLY A 56 8.24 2.93 -18.01
N LEU A 57 7.96 2.61 -16.74
CA LEU A 57 9.01 2.46 -15.73
C LEU A 57 9.77 1.14 -15.92
N PRO A 58 11.11 1.13 -15.83
CA PRO A 58 11.88 -0.10 -15.83
C PRO A 58 11.48 -1.02 -14.65
N PRO A 59 11.44 -2.36 -14.81
CA PRO A 59 11.09 -3.28 -13.73
C PRO A 59 11.92 -3.10 -12.45
N THR A 60 13.21 -2.77 -12.58
CA THR A 60 14.08 -2.45 -11.43
C THR A 60 13.57 -1.21 -10.68
N ARG A 61 13.14 -0.16 -11.39
CA ARG A 61 12.58 1.04 -10.78
C ARG A 61 11.26 0.75 -10.07
N ILE A 62 10.40 -0.06 -10.67
CA ILE A 62 9.14 -0.52 -10.06
C ILE A 62 9.44 -1.27 -8.76
N LYS A 63 10.39 -2.22 -8.79
CA LYS A 63 10.86 -2.95 -7.60
C LYS A 63 11.30 -1.98 -6.48
N HIS A 64 12.12 -0.97 -6.80
CA HIS A 64 12.54 0.04 -5.82
C HIS A 64 11.38 0.84 -5.22
N LEU A 65 10.38 1.21 -6.02
CA LEU A 65 9.20 1.94 -5.55
C LEU A 65 8.34 1.06 -4.64
N VAL A 66 8.04 -0.17 -5.06
CA VAL A 66 7.26 -1.13 -4.27
C VAL A 66 7.93 -1.43 -2.94
N PHE A 67 9.26 -1.61 -2.93
CA PHE A 67 10.00 -1.83 -1.69
C PHE A 67 9.85 -0.66 -0.70
N GLN A 68 9.99 0.59 -1.18
CA GLN A 68 9.82 1.76 -0.32
C GLN A 68 8.38 1.94 0.16
N ILE A 69 7.38 1.67 -0.71
CA ILE A 69 5.96 1.69 -0.32
C ILE A 69 5.71 0.67 0.80
N LEU A 70 6.12 -0.59 0.61
CA LEU A 70 5.98 -1.64 1.64
C LEU A 70 6.74 -1.30 2.92
N SER A 71 7.91 -0.65 2.83
CA SER A 71 8.67 -0.20 3.99
C SER A 71 7.92 0.88 4.79
N GLY A 72 7.27 1.81 4.10
CA GLY A 72 6.41 2.80 4.74
C GLY A 72 5.17 2.19 5.38
N VAL A 73 4.54 1.22 4.72
CA VAL A 73 3.40 0.49 5.28
C VAL A 73 3.80 -0.33 6.51
N ASP A 74 4.96 -1.00 6.46
CA ASP A 74 5.52 -1.72 7.61
C ASP A 74 5.77 -0.80 8.81
N PHE A 75 6.31 0.39 8.54
CA PHE A 75 6.48 1.42 9.56
C PHE A 75 5.13 1.81 10.19
N LEU A 76 4.09 2.09 9.39
CA LEU A 76 2.76 2.41 9.92
C LEU A 76 2.18 1.24 10.74
N HIS A 77 2.25 0.02 10.22
CA HIS A 77 1.70 -1.17 10.88
C HIS A 77 2.40 -1.49 12.20
N SER A 78 3.72 -1.32 12.29
CA SER A 78 4.47 -1.49 13.54
C SER A 78 4.08 -0.48 14.63
N HIS A 79 3.54 0.68 14.23
CA HIS A 79 2.99 1.70 15.13
C HIS A 79 1.46 1.61 15.29
N ARG A 80 0.84 0.49 14.88
CA ARG A 80 -0.62 0.24 14.95
C ARG A 80 -1.46 1.25 14.16
N ILE A 81 -0.88 1.84 13.12
CA ILE A 81 -1.57 2.73 12.18
C ILE A 81 -1.91 1.93 10.92
N ILE A 82 -3.18 1.98 10.51
CA ILE A 82 -3.64 1.44 9.21
C ILE A 82 -3.88 2.63 8.30
N HIS A 83 -3.34 2.61 7.08
CA HIS A 83 -3.48 3.74 6.16
C HIS A 83 -4.90 3.87 5.60
N ARG A 84 -5.53 2.76 5.18
CA ARG A 84 -6.94 2.66 4.72
C ARG A 84 -7.31 3.34 3.40
N ASP A 85 -6.46 4.21 2.85
CA ASP A 85 -6.68 4.94 1.60
C ASP A 85 -5.39 4.99 0.77
N LEU A 86 -4.66 3.88 0.71
CA LEU A 86 -3.50 3.77 -0.17
C LEU A 86 -3.96 3.80 -1.63
N LYS A 87 -3.45 4.79 -2.37
CA LYS A 87 -3.63 4.98 -3.81
C LYS A 87 -2.49 5.86 -4.33
N PRO A 88 -2.21 5.87 -5.64
CA PRO A 88 -1.12 6.66 -6.21
C PRO A 88 -1.14 8.15 -5.82
N GLN A 89 -2.33 8.75 -5.64
CA GLN A 89 -2.48 10.16 -5.23
C GLN A 89 -2.02 10.43 -3.79
N ASN A 90 -2.02 9.41 -2.92
CA ASN A 90 -1.62 9.53 -1.52
C ASN A 90 -0.17 9.05 -1.29
N ILE A 91 0.57 8.78 -2.36
CA ILE A 91 1.97 8.36 -2.32
C ILE A 91 2.79 9.43 -3.02
N LEU A 92 3.64 10.13 -2.27
CA LEU A 92 4.48 11.19 -2.80
C LEU A 92 5.81 10.63 -3.29
N VAL A 93 6.34 11.20 -4.38
CA VAL A 93 7.61 10.79 -4.97
C VAL A 93 8.49 12.02 -5.17
N THR A 94 9.62 12.08 -4.47
CA THR A 94 10.58 13.18 -4.64
C THR A 94 11.27 13.10 -6.01
N ASN A 95 11.89 14.20 -6.45
CA ASN A 95 12.71 14.22 -7.68
C ASN A 95 13.92 13.27 -7.61
N THR A 96 14.38 12.93 -6.40
CA THR A 96 15.43 11.93 -6.16
C THR A 96 14.89 10.50 -6.10
N GLY A 97 13.57 10.32 -6.23
CA GLY A 97 12.91 9.04 -6.29
C GLY A 97 12.68 8.37 -4.94
N ILE A 98 12.61 9.15 -3.87
CA ILE A 98 12.23 8.71 -2.53
C ILE A 98 10.71 8.73 -2.42
N VAL A 99 10.15 7.65 -1.87
CA VAL A 99 8.72 7.51 -1.64
C VAL A 99 8.37 7.96 -0.22
N LYS A 100 7.30 8.75 -0.09
CA LYS A 100 6.72 9.15 1.20
C LYS A 100 5.21 8.91 1.18
N LEU A 101 4.68 8.16 2.15
CA LEU A 101 3.23 7.98 2.29
C LEU A 101 2.62 9.23 2.94
N ALA A 102 1.54 9.73 2.36
CA ALA A 102 0.78 10.89 2.82
C ALA A 102 -0.66 10.50 3.17
N ASP A 103 -1.42 11.39 3.82
CA ASP A 103 -2.83 11.19 4.16
C ASP A 103 -3.15 9.90 4.95
N PHE A 104 -2.17 9.36 5.67
CA PHE A 104 -2.36 8.26 6.61
C PHE A 104 -2.96 8.78 7.92
N GLY A 105 -3.81 7.99 8.57
CA GLY A 105 -4.29 8.31 9.92
C GLY A 105 -5.29 9.48 10.03
N LEU A 106 -5.55 10.24 8.96
CA LEU A 106 -6.74 11.09 8.82
C LEU A 106 -7.96 10.23 8.51
N ALA A 107 -8.12 9.13 9.26
CA ALA A 107 -9.23 8.23 9.15
C ALA A 107 -10.49 9.06 9.34
N LYS A 108 -11.13 9.38 8.21
CA LYS A 108 -12.52 9.79 8.19
C LYS A 108 -13.18 8.70 9.02
N THR A 109 -13.69 9.07 10.20
CA THR A 109 -14.87 8.40 10.72
C THR A 109 -15.76 8.31 9.50
N TYR A 110 -16.00 7.10 9.01
CA TYR A 110 -16.89 6.84 7.89
C TYR A 110 -18.26 7.30 8.36
N ASP A 111 -18.45 8.61 8.35
CA ASP A 111 -19.64 9.24 8.84
C ASP A 111 -20.71 8.93 7.82
N PHE A 112 -21.91 8.70 8.32
CA PHE A 112 -23.08 8.43 7.52
C PHE A 112 -23.27 9.52 6.45
N GLU A 113 -22.87 10.76 6.76
CA GLU A 113 -22.89 11.91 5.86
C GLU A 113 -21.99 11.77 4.62
N MET A 114 -20.87 11.05 4.73
CA MET A 114 -19.96 10.90 3.60
C MET A 114 -20.53 9.99 2.50
N ARG A 115 -21.47 9.11 2.84
CA ARG A 115 -22.27 8.33 1.87
C ARG A 115 -23.31 9.18 1.12
N LEU A 116 -23.69 10.33 1.68
CA LEU A 116 -24.74 11.20 1.11
C LEU A 116 -24.19 12.22 0.10
N THR A 117 -22.89 12.52 0.15
CA THR A 117 -22.25 13.37 -0.86
C THR A 117 -21.86 12.54 -2.08
N SER A 118 -22.37 12.91 -3.26
CA SER A 118 -22.10 12.29 -4.56
C SER A 118 -20.67 12.51 -5.07
N VAL A 119 -19.69 12.62 -4.17
CA VAL A 119 -18.27 12.63 -4.54
C VAL A 119 -17.94 11.23 -4.99
N VAL A 120 -17.52 11.06 -6.24
CA VAL A 120 -17.06 9.78 -6.77
C VAL A 120 -15.89 9.32 -5.90
N VAL A 121 -16.11 8.33 -5.04
CA VAL A 121 -15.05 7.75 -4.20
C VAL A 121 -14.37 6.65 -5.00
N THR A 122 -13.07 6.80 -5.22
CA THR A 122 -12.27 5.81 -5.95
C THR A 122 -12.27 4.46 -5.21
N LEU A 123 -12.84 3.42 -5.83
CA LEU A 123 -12.93 2.06 -5.29
C LEU A 123 -11.71 1.18 -5.63
N TRP A 124 -10.87 1.64 -6.55
CA TRP A 124 -9.93 0.83 -7.33
C TRP A 124 -8.88 0.07 -6.52
N TYR A 125 -8.56 0.56 -5.32
CA TYR A 125 -7.57 -0.01 -4.41
C TYR A 125 -8.19 -0.63 -3.15
N ARG A 126 -9.52 -0.65 -3.04
CA ARG A 126 -10.21 -1.22 -1.88
C ARG A 126 -10.15 -2.75 -1.91
N ALA A 127 -9.85 -3.33 -0.75
CA ALA A 127 -9.81 -4.77 -0.56
C ALA A 127 -11.23 -5.38 -0.60
N PRO A 128 -11.38 -6.67 -0.95
CA PRO A 128 -12.69 -7.32 -1.04
C PRO A 128 -13.54 -7.20 0.23
N GLU A 129 -12.94 -7.33 1.41
CA GLU A 129 -13.63 -7.17 2.70
C GLU A 129 -14.15 -5.75 2.92
N VAL A 130 -13.46 -4.72 2.40
CA VAL A 130 -13.93 -3.34 2.48
C VAL A 130 -15.13 -3.13 1.57
N LEU A 131 -15.10 -3.70 0.35
CA LEU A 131 -16.20 -3.66 -0.62
C LEU A 131 -17.43 -4.43 -0.12
N LEU A 132 -17.21 -5.48 0.66
CA LEU A 132 -18.25 -6.31 1.28
C LEU A 132 -18.73 -5.77 2.65
N GLY A 133 -18.21 -4.62 3.11
CA GLY A 133 -18.59 -4.02 4.39
C GLY A 133 -18.22 -4.85 5.62
N GLN A 134 -17.21 -5.71 5.49
CA GLN A 134 -16.72 -6.57 6.57
C GLN A 134 -15.70 -5.85 7.46
N PRO A 135 -15.50 -6.32 8.71
CA PRO A 135 -14.41 -5.85 9.55
C PRO A 135 -13.05 -6.03 8.85
N TYR A 136 -12.19 -5.03 8.98
CA TYR A 136 -10.92 -5.01 8.30
C TYR A 136 -9.77 -4.58 9.22
N ALA A 137 -8.55 -4.94 8.83
CA ALA A 137 -7.32 -4.71 9.60
C ALA A 137 -6.18 -4.26 8.66
N THR A 138 -4.92 -4.43 9.07
CA THR A 138 -3.71 -4.04 8.31
C THR A 138 -3.63 -4.64 6.90
N SER A 139 -4.23 -5.81 6.67
CA SER A 139 -4.22 -6.53 5.38
C SER A 139 -4.92 -5.79 4.23
N VAL A 140 -5.70 -4.75 4.49
CA VAL A 140 -6.27 -3.89 3.42
C VAL A 140 -5.20 -3.05 2.74
N ASP A 141 -4.18 -2.63 3.49
CA ASP A 141 -3.08 -1.85 2.93
C ASP A 141 -2.20 -2.74 2.04
N ILE A 142 -2.03 -4.01 2.41
CA ILE A 142 -1.33 -5.00 1.58
C ILE A 142 -2.03 -5.20 0.23
N TRP A 143 -3.36 -5.29 0.24
CA TRP A 143 -4.16 -5.40 -0.98
C TRP A 143 -3.94 -4.18 -1.89
N ALA A 144 -4.01 -2.98 -1.32
CA ALA A 144 -3.77 -1.74 -2.04
C ALA A 144 -2.35 -1.69 -2.63
N CYS A 145 -1.32 -2.10 -1.88
CA CYS A 145 0.04 -2.24 -2.38
C CYS A 145 0.15 -3.18 -3.59
N GLY A 146 -0.59 -4.30 -3.59
CA GLY A 146 -0.64 -5.20 -4.75
C GLY A 146 -1.29 -4.56 -5.98
N CYS A 147 -2.37 -3.78 -5.79
CA CYS A 147 -3.00 -3.03 -6.86
C CYS A 147 -2.07 -1.94 -7.43
N ILE A 148 -1.39 -1.20 -6.56
CA ILE A 148 -0.42 -0.17 -6.95
C ILE A 148 0.79 -0.78 -7.66
N MET A 149 1.31 -1.91 -7.19
CA MET A 149 2.40 -2.62 -7.86
C MET A 149 2.00 -2.98 -9.30
N ALA A 150 0.76 -3.45 -9.52
CA ALA A 150 0.28 -3.76 -10.87
C ALA A 150 0.15 -2.52 -11.75
N GLU A 151 -0.34 -1.42 -11.19
CA GLU A 151 -0.46 -0.15 -11.88
C GLU A 151 0.89 0.46 -12.26
N LEU A 152 1.93 0.28 -11.44
CA LEU A 152 3.29 0.71 -11.78
C LEU A 152 3.82 0.07 -13.07
N PHE A 153 3.45 -1.19 -13.36
CA PHE A 153 3.77 -1.84 -14.62
C PHE A 153 2.83 -1.41 -15.75
N ARG A 154 1.52 -1.36 -15.46
CA ARG A 154 0.47 -1.18 -16.48
C ARG A 154 0.26 0.28 -16.89
N ARG A 155 0.69 1.23 -16.07
CA ARG A 155 0.35 2.67 -16.15
C ARG A 155 -1.16 2.94 -16.14
N ALA A 156 -1.93 1.97 -15.66
CA ALA A 156 -3.37 2.02 -15.54
C ALA A 156 -3.81 1.14 -14.36
N PRO A 157 -4.87 1.52 -13.63
CA PRO A 157 -5.37 0.75 -12.50
C PRO A 157 -5.64 -0.71 -12.89
N LEU A 158 -5.27 -1.64 -12.00
CA LEU A 158 -5.55 -3.07 -12.21
C LEU A 158 -7.05 -3.36 -12.20
N PHE A 159 -7.78 -2.72 -11.28
CA PHE A 159 -9.22 -2.87 -11.08
C PHE A 159 -9.89 -1.50 -11.08
N ASN A 160 -10.61 -1.17 -12.15
CA ASN A 160 -11.25 0.14 -12.33
C ASN A 160 -12.79 0.05 -12.30
N GLY A 161 -13.34 -0.44 -11.20
CA GLY A 161 -14.78 -0.57 -10.98
C GLY A 161 -15.48 0.74 -10.67
N SER A 162 -16.77 0.78 -11.02
CA SER A 162 -17.69 1.92 -10.87
C SER A 162 -18.68 1.76 -9.71
N SER A 163 -18.82 0.54 -9.17
CA SER A 163 -19.61 0.19 -7.98
C SER A 163 -18.89 -0.92 -7.21
N GLU A 164 -19.30 -1.22 -5.97
CA GLU A 164 -18.71 -2.33 -5.20
C GLU A 164 -18.84 -3.68 -5.92
N GLY A 165 -20.00 -3.93 -6.54
CA GLY A 165 -20.24 -5.14 -7.33
C GLY A 165 -19.36 -5.22 -8.58
N ASP A 166 -19.29 -4.14 -9.37
CA ASP A 166 -18.42 -4.07 -10.55
C ASP A 166 -16.93 -4.19 -10.19
N GLN A 167 -16.52 -3.55 -9.08
CA GLN A 167 -15.16 -3.67 -8.57
C GLN A 167 -14.82 -5.12 -8.18
N LEU A 168 -15.71 -5.82 -7.45
CA LEU A 168 -15.53 -7.23 -7.12
C LEU A 168 -15.49 -8.13 -8.35
N ASP A 169 -16.35 -7.89 -9.34
CA ASP A 169 -16.34 -8.68 -10.58
C ASP A 169 -15.03 -8.49 -11.35
N LYS A 170 -14.50 -7.26 -11.46
CA LYS A 170 -13.17 -6.99 -12.02
C LYS A 170 -12.04 -7.66 -11.23
N ILE A 171 -12.15 -7.71 -9.90
CA ILE A 171 -11.22 -8.45 -9.05
C ILE A 171 -11.22 -9.94 -9.43
N PHE A 172 -12.40 -10.56 -9.53
CA PHE A 172 -12.53 -11.98 -9.86
C PHE A 172 -12.09 -12.32 -11.28
N HIS A 173 -12.13 -11.38 -12.22
CA HIS A 173 -11.53 -11.55 -13.55
C HIS A 173 -10.01 -11.81 -13.51
N VAL A 174 -9.33 -11.35 -12.46
CA VAL A 174 -7.88 -11.56 -12.30
C VAL A 174 -7.60 -12.70 -11.33
N ILE A 175 -8.12 -12.63 -10.11
CA ILE A 175 -7.76 -13.57 -9.03
C ILE A 175 -8.65 -14.83 -8.99
N GLY A 176 -9.66 -14.91 -9.86
CA GLY A 176 -10.69 -15.95 -9.85
C GLY A 176 -11.79 -15.66 -8.84
N THR A 177 -12.94 -16.32 -9.02
CA THR A 177 -14.04 -16.24 -8.04
C THR A 177 -13.68 -17.10 -6.82
N PRO A 178 -13.76 -16.56 -5.59
CA PRO A 178 -13.53 -17.35 -4.39
C PRO A 178 -14.57 -18.48 -4.27
N LYS A 179 -14.26 -19.49 -3.47
CA LYS A 179 -15.24 -20.53 -3.14
C LYS A 179 -16.38 -19.91 -2.34
N GLU A 180 -17.59 -20.45 -2.46
CA GLU A 180 -18.74 -20.03 -1.66
C GLU A 180 -18.45 -20.15 -0.16
N SER A 181 -17.74 -21.21 0.26
CA SER A 181 -17.28 -21.42 1.65
C SER A 181 -16.31 -20.35 2.17
N ASP A 182 -15.73 -19.57 1.27
CA ASP A 182 -14.83 -18.47 1.62
C ASP A 182 -15.57 -17.12 1.68
N TRP A 183 -16.83 -17.07 1.26
CA TRP A 183 -17.64 -15.86 1.25
C TRP A 183 -18.13 -15.52 2.66
N PRO A 184 -18.09 -14.24 3.07
CA PRO A 184 -18.60 -13.84 4.37
C PRO A 184 -20.13 -13.95 4.46
N GLU A 185 -20.63 -14.21 5.66
CA GLU A 185 -22.06 -14.15 5.98
C GLU A 185 -22.53 -12.70 6.17
N ASN A 186 -23.84 -12.46 6.08
CA ASN A 186 -24.50 -11.18 6.38
C ASN A 186 -23.99 -9.96 5.56
N VAL A 187 -23.62 -10.19 4.30
CA VAL A 187 -23.25 -9.14 3.34
C VAL A 187 -24.38 -8.86 2.34
N SER A 188 -24.46 -7.62 1.85
CA SER A 188 -25.46 -7.22 0.86
C SER A 188 -25.24 -7.83 -0.54
N LEU A 189 -23.98 -8.09 -0.89
CA LEU A 189 -23.60 -8.72 -2.17
C LEU A 189 -23.47 -10.23 -1.97
N LEU A 190 -24.35 -10.98 -2.63
CA LEU A 190 -24.37 -12.43 -2.54
C LEU A 190 -23.29 -13.05 -3.44
N TRP A 191 -22.71 -14.17 -3.01
CA TRP A 191 -21.75 -14.93 -3.83
C TRP A 191 -22.34 -15.30 -5.20
N SER A 192 -23.63 -15.68 -5.22
CA SER A 192 -24.38 -16.04 -6.42
C SER A 192 -24.59 -14.90 -7.42
N SER A 193 -24.29 -13.65 -7.05
CA SER A 193 -24.32 -12.51 -7.97
C SER A 193 -23.13 -12.49 -8.94
N PHE A 194 -22.12 -13.35 -8.73
CA PHE A 194 -20.90 -13.39 -9.52
C PHE A 194 -20.79 -14.70 -10.30
N ILE A 195 -20.34 -14.62 -11.56
CA ILE A 195 -20.10 -15.79 -12.40
C ILE A 195 -18.79 -16.47 -11.93
N PRO A 196 -18.81 -17.77 -11.57
CA PRO A 196 -17.60 -18.50 -11.21
C PRO A 196 -16.60 -18.55 -12.37
N ARG A 197 -15.35 -18.16 -12.10
CA ARG A 197 -14.26 -18.15 -13.09
C ARG A 197 -12.91 -18.51 -12.46
N PRO A 198 -12.00 -19.17 -13.19
CA PRO A 198 -10.66 -19.45 -12.70
C PRO A 198 -9.82 -18.17 -12.63
N ALA A 199 -8.78 -18.19 -11.80
CA ALA A 199 -7.75 -17.16 -11.81
C ALA A 199 -6.97 -17.19 -13.13
N ILE A 200 -6.56 -16.01 -13.62
CA ILE A 200 -5.65 -15.91 -14.76
C ILE A 200 -4.22 -15.70 -14.27
N SER A 201 -3.24 -16.00 -15.13
CA SER A 201 -1.85 -15.68 -14.82
C SER A 201 -1.67 -14.16 -14.82
N LEU A 202 -1.00 -13.63 -13.79
CA LEU A 202 -0.66 -12.20 -13.76
C LEU A 202 0.25 -11.80 -14.92
N HIS A 203 1.06 -12.73 -15.44
CA HIS A 203 1.85 -12.51 -16.66
C HIS A 203 1.00 -12.20 -17.89
N THR A 204 -0.27 -12.63 -17.94
CA THR A 204 -1.20 -12.27 -19.01
C THR A 204 -1.65 -10.80 -18.92
N VAL A 205 -1.68 -10.27 -17.70
CA VAL A 205 -2.11 -8.89 -17.40
C VAL A 205 -0.90 -7.94 -17.35
N ILE A 206 0.28 -8.46 -17.01
CA ILE A 206 1.53 -7.74 -16.81
C ILE A 206 2.67 -8.57 -17.43
N PRO A 207 2.90 -8.48 -18.74
CA PRO A 207 3.91 -9.30 -19.44
C PRO A 207 5.35 -9.10 -18.94
N GLU A 208 5.67 -7.94 -18.38
CA GLU A 208 7.01 -7.57 -17.91
C GLU A 208 7.31 -8.05 -16.48
N ILE A 209 6.34 -8.65 -15.79
CA ILE A 209 6.53 -9.11 -14.41
C ILE A 209 7.40 -10.36 -14.37
N CYS A 210 8.44 -10.35 -13.52
CA CYS A 210 9.26 -11.54 -13.31
C CYS A 210 8.55 -12.57 -12.39
N PRO A 211 8.98 -13.85 -12.38
CA PRO A 211 8.35 -14.89 -11.57
C PRO A 211 8.22 -14.55 -10.08
N ASN A 212 9.28 -14.01 -9.47
CA ASN A 212 9.26 -13.59 -8.06
C ASN A 212 8.30 -12.42 -7.81
N GLY A 213 8.15 -11.51 -8.78
CA GLY A 213 7.21 -10.39 -8.70
C GLY A 213 5.76 -10.86 -8.80
N GLN A 214 5.50 -11.81 -9.70
CA GLN A 214 4.20 -12.46 -9.83
C GLN A 214 3.82 -13.18 -8.53
N ASP A 215 4.74 -13.96 -7.94
CA ASP A 215 4.51 -14.67 -6.70
C ASP A 215 4.23 -13.71 -5.52
N LEU A 216 5.00 -12.62 -5.38
CA LEU A 216 4.73 -11.59 -4.37
C LEU A 216 3.33 -10.98 -4.55
N MET A 217 2.98 -10.59 -5.78
CA MET A 217 1.68 -9.99 -6.08
C MET A 217 0.51 -10.94 -5.83
N GLN A 218 0.64 -12.23 -6.16
CA GLN A 218 -0.39 -13.24 -5.85
C GLN A 218 -0.59 -13.42 -4.35
N LYS A 219 0.46 -13.27 -3.54
CA LYS A 219 0.36 -13.33 -2.06
C LYS A 219 -0.26 -12.06 -1.47
N MET A 220 -0.09 -10.90 -2.11
CA MET A 220 -0.76 -9.66 -1.70
C MET A 220 -2.26 -9.64 -2.10
N LEU A 221 -2.59 -10.16 -3.29
CA LEU A 221 -3.94 -10.14 -3.86
C LEU A 221 -4.76 -11.40 -3.53
N ARG A 222 -4.75 -11.84 -2.26
CA ARG A 222 -5.62 -12.94 -1.79
C ARG A 222 -6.99 -12.41 -1.37
N PHE A 223 -8.06 -13.10 -1.77
CA PHE A 223 -9.43 -12.76 -1.37
C PHE A 223 -9.59 -12.78 0.16
N LYS A 224 -9.34 -13.94 0.79
CA LYS A 224 -9.31 -14.08 2.25
C LYS A 224 -8.15 -13.28 2.83
N ASN A 225 -8.49 -12.28 3.63
CA ASN A 225 -7.54 -11.34 4.22
C ASN A 225 -6.49 -12.01 5.12
N ILE A 226 -6.85 -13.07 5.84
CA ILE A 226 -5.94 -13.85 6.70
C ILE A 226 -4.88 -14.62 5.91
N ASN A 227 -5.12 -14.85 4.62
CA ASN A 227 -4.18 -15.54 3.73
C ASN A 227 -3.25 -14.56 3.00
N ARG A 228 -3.41 -13.23 3.19
CA ARG A 228 -2.51 -12.24 2.59
C ARG A 228 -1.19 -12.23 3.36
N ILE A 229 -0.11 -12.07 2.61
CA ILE A 229 1.22 -11.84 3.18
C ILE A 229 1.23 -10.56 4.03
N ASP A 230 1.85 -10.61 5.20
CA ASP A 230 2.09 -9.40 6.00
C ASP A 230 3.26 -8.57 5.44
N THR A 231 3.43 -7.34 5.92
CA THR A 231 4.49 -6.42 5.44
C THR A 231 5.89 -6.96 5.67
N GLY A 232 6.16 -7.55 6.84
CA GLY A 232 7.47 -8.10 7.19
C GLY A 232 7.85 -9.25 6.27
N SER A 233 6.93 -10.18 6.04
CA SER A 233 7.09 -11.29 5.09
C SER A 233 7.25 -10.79 3.65
N ALA A 234 6.52 -9.75 3.25
CA ALA A 234 6.61 -9.16 1.91
C ALA A 234 7.97 -8.49 1.66
N LEU A 235 8.50 -7.74 2.63
CA LEU A 235 9.82 -7.11 2.54
C LEU A 235 10.98 -8.13 2.50
N ASN A 236 10.78 -9.30 3.12
CA ASN A 236 11.72 -10.42 3.07
C ASN A 236 11.53 -11.33 1.86
N HIS A 237 10.63 -11.01 0.93
CA HIS A 237 10.33 -11.87 -0.21
C HIS A 237 11.51 -12.00 -1.19
N PRO A 238 11.73 -13.16 -1.85
CA PRO A 238 12.79 -13.34 -2.85
C PRO A 238 12.84 -12.29 -3.96
N TYR A 239 11.70 -11.66 -4.26
CA TYR A 239 11.61 -10.54 -5.21
C TYR A 239 12.58 -9.38 -4.88
N PHE A 240 12.88 -9.16 -3.60
CA PHE A 240 13.79 -8.12 -3.11
C PHE A 240 15.17 -8.65 -2.69
N GLN A 241 15.34 -9.97 -2.49
CA GLN A 241 16.59 -10.53 -1.97
C GLN A 241 17.73 -10.53 -2.99
N GLU A 242 17.41 -10.74 -4.28
CA GLU A 242 18.41 -10.83 -5.37
C GLU A 242 19.23 -9.54 -5.55
N ASP A 243 18.73 -8.40 -5.06
CA ASP A 243 19.32 -7.07 -5.26
C ASP A 243 19.84 -6.43 -3.95
N GLY A 244 19.88 -7.17 -2.84
CA GLY A 244 20.48 -6.71 -1.57
C GLY A 244 19.65 -5.68 -0.80
N TYR A 245 18.33 -5.67 -0.96
CA TYR A 245 17.43 -4.86 -0.13
C TYR A 245 17.39 -5.39 1.32
N ILE A 246 17.37 -4.48 2.31
CA ILE A 246 17.37 -4.83 3.75
C ILE A 246 16.12 -4.23 4.42
N PRO A 247 15.23 -5.04 5.01
CA PRO A 247 14.04 -4.56 5.73
C PRO A 247 14.38 -3.77 7.00
N LEU A 248 13.49 -2.85 7.39
CA LEU A 248 13.64 -1.98 8.58
C LEU A 248 13.77 -2.77 9.91
N GLN A 249 13.04 -3.87 10.07
CA GLN A 249 12.88 -4.59 11.34
C GLN A 249 14.07 -5.45 11.78
N MET A 250 14.98 -5.85 10.88
CA MET A 250 16.18 -6.64 11.26
C MET A 250 17.23 -5.81 12.05
N SER A 251 16.97 -4.53 12.31
CA SER A 251 17.90 -3.61 12.96
C SER A 251 17.77 -3.56 14.50
N THR A 252 16.62 -3.88 15.08
CA THR A 252 16.40 -3.83 16.54
C THR A 252 17.02 -5.02 17.27
N LEU A 253 17.05 -6.21 16.66
CA LEU A 253 17.62 -7.43 17.27
C LEU A 253 19.16 -7.38 17.40
N ASN A 254 19.84 -6.62 16.54
CA ASN A 254 21.31 -6.47 16.61
C ASN A 254 21.79 -5.34 17.53
N ARG A 255 20.91 -4.49 18.05
CA ARG A 255 21.29 -3.49 19.07
C ARG A 255 21.35 -4.08 20.48
N SER A 256 20.64 -5.17 20.75
CA SER A 256 20.63 -5.83 22.06
C SER A 256 21.83 -6.75 22.33
N HIS A 257 22.74 -6.94 21.37
CA HIS A 257 23.88 -7.88 21.51
C HIS A 257 25.28 -7.24 21.49
N VAL A 258 25.41 -5.90 21.48
CA VAL A 258 26.73 -5.23 21.42
C VAL A 258 27.09 -4.42 22.69
N GLU A 259 26.21 -4.29 23.68
CA GLU A 259 26.56 -3.69 24.97
C GLU A 259 26.41 -4.69 26.11
N LEU A 260 27.42 -5.56 26.29
CA LEU A 260 27.74 -6.24 27.57
C LEU A 260 29.15 -6.86 27.43
N GLY A 261 30.15 -5.99 27.37
CA GLY A 261 31.57 -6.34 27.44
C GLY A 261 32.27 -5.33 28.35
N GLY A 262 31.87 -5.34 29.62
CA GLY A 262 32.33 -4.42 30.64
C GLY A 262 33.85 -4.46 30.82
N ALA A 263 34.38 -3.27 31.08
CA ALA A 263 35.68 -3.05 31.67
C ALA A 263 35.87 -3.89 32.94
N THR A 264 37.05 -4.48 33.09
CA THR A 264 37.65 -4.75 34.40
C THR A 264 39.01 -4.10 34.42
N SER A 265 39.09 -3.02 35.19
CA SER A 265 40.30 -2.43 35.75
C SER A 265 40.89 -3.35 36.81
N ASP A 266 42.13 -3.79 36.62
CA ASP A 266 43.32 -3.49 37.45
C ASP A 266 44.54 -4.23 36.89
#